data_AF-A0A929C6G0-F1
#
_entry.id   AF-A0A929C6G0-F1
#
_cell.length_a   1.000
_cell.length_b   1.000
_cell.length_c   1.000
_cell.angle_alpha   90.00
_cell.angle_beta   90.00
_cell.angle_gamma   90.00
#
_symmetry.space_group_name_H-M   'P 1'
#
loop_
_entity.id
_entity.type
_entity.pdbx_description
1 polymer ?
#
loop_
_entity_poly.entity_id
_entity_poly.type
_entity_poly.pdbx_seq_one_letter_code
_entity_poly.pdbx_strand_id
1 'polypeptide(L)'
;MKKLQFTFLLLIILNSSIFSQNGDTSDSFKPSGKPFAKIYTNFHSNFSDDGNTSAFEITRAYFGYKYNLSKNFSAKINLDIGNPKAGNLEQVAYLKNAMVTYKTDKFLIDFGLIGLYQFKLQEKFWGHRYIYKSFQDAYKFGSSADLGVSVTYKPHKIISLDVTVINGEGYKKIQANETYKACFGMTLKPAKGLIVRGYYD
;
A
#
# COMPACT_ATOMS: atom_id res chain seq x y z
N MET A 1 -7.21 38.09 14.97
CA MET A 1 -5.73 38.25 14.88
C MET A 1 -4.96 36.92 15.00
N LYS A 2 -5.35 35.96 15.87
CA LYS A 2 -4.64 34.66 16.01
C LYS A 2 -4.66 33.75 14.76
N LYS A 3 -5.71 33.81 13.92
CA LYS A 3 -5.80 33.02 12.68
C LYS A 3 -4.83 33.50 11.58
N LEU A 4 -4.49 34.78 11.56
CA LEU A 4 -3.59 35.36 10.55
C LEU A 4 -2.11 35.01 10.83
N GLN A 5 -1.75 34.87 12.11
CA GLN A 5 -0.42 34.44 12.54
C GLN A 5 -0.13 32.98 12.17
N PHE A 6 -1.15 32.11 12.19
CA PHE A 6 -0.99 30.69 11.82
C PHE A 6 -0.78 30.51 10.32
N THR A 7 -1.45 31.30 9.48
CA THR A 7 -1.25 31.31 8.02
C THR A 7 0.13 31.84 7.63
N PHE A 8 0.65 32.83 8.36
CA PHE A 8 1.98 33.38 8.12
C PHE A 8 3.10 32.41 8.51
N LEU A 9 2.91 31.64 9.60
CA LEU A 9 3.85 30.60 10.03
C LEU A 9 3.92 29.43 9.05
N LEU A 10 2.78 29.06 8.44
CA LEU A 10 2.71 28.00 7.42
C LEU A 10 3.40 28.41 6.11
N LEU A 11 3.37 29.70 5.75
CA LEU A 11 4.06 30.22 4.57
C LEU A 11 5.59 30.25 4.72
N ILE A 12 6.10 30.43 5.94
CA ILE A 12 7.54 30.44 6.23
C ILE A 12 8.14 29.03 6.12
N ILE A 13 7.40 27.98 6.48
CA ILE A 13 7.85 26.58 6.35
C ILE A 13 7.92 26.14 4.87
N LEU A 14 7.12 26.74 3.99
CA LEU A 14 7.15 26.44 2.54
C LEU A 14 8.35 27.08 1.82
N ASN A 15 8.95 28.15 2.35
CA ASN A 15 10.05 28.87 1.68
C ASN A 15 11.46 28.37 2.07
N SER A 16 11.62 27.56 3.13
CA SER A 16 12.93 27.03 3.54
C SER A 16 13.47 25.91 2.63
N SER A 17 12.72 25.50 1.60
CA SER A 17 13.13 24.44 0.66
C SER A 17 13.85 24.95 -0.59
N ILE A 18 14.04 26.26 -0.76
CA ILE A 18 14.57 26.83 -2.02
C ILE A 18 16.09 27.13 -1.96
N PHE A 19 16.74 26.99 -0.81
CA PHE A 19 18.21 27.09 -0.71
C PHE A 19 18.86 25.72 -0.48
N SER A 20 19.10 24.98 -1.56
CA SER A 20 20.18 24.00 -1.57
C SER A 20 21.40 24.65 -2.23
N GLN A 21 22.29 25.19 -1.40
CA GLN A 21 23.60 25.67 -1.83
C GLN A 21 24.48 24.50 -2.30
N ASN A 22 25.34 24.80 -3.26
CA ASN A 22 26.39 23.95 -3.80
C ASN A 22 27.33 23.44 -2.68
N GLY A 23 27.68 22.15 -2.75
CA GLY A 23 28.67 21.51 -1.89
C GLY A 23 28.96 20.08 -2.34
N ASP A 24 30.06 19.93 -3.06
CA ASP A 24 30.93 18.77 -3.24
C ASP A 24 30.36 17.39 -3.58
N THR A 25 31.00 16.79 -4.60
CA THR A 25 30.85 15.42 -5.09
C THR A 25 30.98 14.38 -3.97
N SER A 26 29.82 14.01 -3.42
CA SER A 26 29.51 12.68 -2.89
C SER A 26 28.15 12.32 -3.50
N ASP A 27 27.91 11.06 -3.87
CA ASP A 27 26.69 10.60 -4.56
C ASP A 27 25.42 11.34 -4.10
N SER A 28 25.09 12.40 -4.84
CA SER A 28 24.01 13.32 -4.50
C SER A 28 22.72 12.67 -4.95
N PHE A 29 21.78 12.55 -4.02
CA PHE A 29 20.51 11.93 -4.33
C PHE A 29 19.78 12.75 -5.39
N LYS A 30 19.36 12.10 -6.48
CA LYS A 30 18.55 12.71 -7.53
C LYS A 30 17.10 12.25 -7.37
N PRO A 31 16.15 13.18 -7.05
CA PRO A 31 14.73 12.87 -7.05
C PRO A 31 14.32 12.24 -8.38
N SER A 32 13.53 11.16 -8.29
CA SER A 32 13.13 10.39 -9.46
C SER A 32 11.82 9.68 -9.21
N GLY A 33 11.02 9.54 -10.26
CA GLY A 33 9.78 8.79 -10.19
C GLY A 33 9.61 7.86 -11.37
N LYS A 34 8.71 6.90 -11.20
CA LYS A 34 8.35 5.95 -12.25
C LYS A 34 6.85 5.66 -12.23
N PRO A 35 6.20 5.67 -13.40
CA PRO A 35 4.86 5.09 -13.51
C PRO A 35 4.95 3.57 -13.35
N PHE A 36 3.84 2.95 -12.98
CA PHE A 36 3.69 1.52 -13.02
C PHE A 36 2.26 1.15 -13.42
N ALA A 37 2.13 0.03 -14.12
CA ALA A 37 0.85 -0.58 -14.45
C ALA A 37 0.91 -2.09 -14.22
N LYS A 38 -0.22 -2.70 -13.86
CA LYS A 38 -0.36 -4.15 -13.78
C LYS A 38 -1.78 -4.56 -14.14
N ILE A 39 -1.93 -5.43 -15.14
CA ILE A 39 -3.24 -5.88 -15.60
C ILE A 39 -3.39 -7.36 -15.24
N TYR A 40 -4.55 -7.73 -14.71
CA TYR A 40 -4.94 -9.10 -14.43
C TYR A 40 -6.01 -9.52 -15.42
N THR A 41 -5.66 -10.47 -16.27
CA THR A 41 -6.57 -11.07 -17.23
C THR A 41 -6.85 -12.52 -16.87
N ASN A 42 -8.01 -13.02 -17.30
CA ASN A 42 -8.40 -14.42 -17.14
C ASN A 42 -9.04 -14.92 -18.44
N PHE A 43 -8.88 -16.21 -18.72
CA PHE A 43 -9.68 -16.94 -19.67
C PHE A 43 -10.27 -18.15 -18.94
N HIS A 44 -11.58 -18.34 -19.04
CA HIS A 44 -12.24 -19.48 -18.41
C HIS A 44 -13.32 -20.05 -19.31
N SER A 45 -13.64 -21.33 -19.09
CA SER A 45 -14.77 -22.00 -19.71
C SER A 45 -15.59 -22.71 -18.63
N ASN A 46 -16.88 -22.44 -18.63
CA ASN A 46 -17.85 -23.10 -17.77
C ASN A 46 -18.54 -24.19 -18.58
N PHE A 47 -18.56 -25.38 -18.00
CA PHE A 47 -19.23 -26.55 -18.56
C PHE A 47 -20.50 -26.79 -17.75
N SER A 48 -21.65 -26.73 -18.41
CA SER A 48 -22.96 -26.97 -17.83
C SER A 48 -23.81 -27.81 -18.78
N ASP A 49 -24.83 -28.49 -18.25
CA ASP A 49 -25.75 -29.32 -19.05
C ASP A 49 -26.45 -28.51 -20.16
N ASP A 50 -26.63 -27.19 -19.96
CA ASP A 50 -27.22 -26.26 -20.92
C ASP A 50 -26.23 -25.71 -21.98
N GLY A 51 -25.01 -26.26 -22.02
CA GLY A 51 -23.96 -25.90 -22.96
C GLY A 51 -22.73 -25.26 -22.31
N ASN A 52 -21.68 -25.11 -23.13
CA ASN A 52 -20.39 -24.57 -22.69
C ASN A 52 -20.32 -23.07 -23.00
N THR A 53 -19.91 -22.28 -22.02
CA THR A 53 -19.60 -20.86 -22.21
C THR A 53 -18.11 -20.63 -21.97
N SER A 54 -17.52 -19.65 -22.66
CA SER A 54 -16.14 -19.24 -22.43
C SER A 54 -16.00 -17.73 -22.54
N ALA A 55 -15.15 -17.13 -21.72
CA ALA A 55 -14.95 -15.68 -21.70
C ALA A 55 -13.49 -15.30 -21.47
N PHE A 56 -13.07 -14.21 -22.14
CA PHE A 56 -11.86 -13.45 -21.78
C PHE A 56 -12.28 -12.28 -20.89
N GLU A 57 -11.59 -12.11 -19.76
CA GLU A 57 -11.94 -11.09 -18.78
C GLU A 57 -10.71 -10.29 -18.35
N ILE A 58 -10.87 -8.97 -18.24
CA ILE A 58 -9.98 -8.14 -17.43
C ILE A 58 -10.61 -8.06 -16.03
N THR A 59 -10.01 -8.78 -15.08
CA THR A 59 -10.56 -8.87 -13.73
C THR A 59 -10.17 -7.68 -12.87
N ARG A 60 -8.99 -7.09 -13.13
CA ARG A 60 -8.45 -5.96 -12.37
C ARG A 60 -7.30 -5.28 -13.11
N ALA A 61 -7.15 -3.97 -12.94
CA ALA A 61 -5.98 -3.22 -13.38
C ALA A 61 -5.45 -2.30 -12.27
N TYR A 62 -4.13 -2.20 -12.16
CA TYR A 62 -3.43 -1.22 -11.35
C TYR A 62 -2.73 -0.22 -12.23
N PHE A 63 -2.87 1.06 -11.88
CA PHE A 63 -2.12 2.14 -12.49
C PHE A 63 -1.71 3.12 -11.42
N GLY A 64 -0.46 3.57 -11.46
CA GLY A 64 0.01 4.52 -10.47
C GLY A 64 1.39 5.07 -10.75
N TYR A 65 1.85 5.85 -9.78
CA TYR A 65 3.12 6.54 -9.84
C TYR A 65 3.80 6.48 -8.49
N LYS A 66 5.11 6.23 -8.48
CA LYS A 66 5.94 6.31 -7.29
C LYS A 66 7.04 7.33 -7.52
N TYR A 67 7.23 8.23 -6.56
CA TYR A 67 8.26 9.27 -6.61
C TYR A 67 9.15 9.18 -5.37
N ASN A 68 10.47 9.15 -5.56
CA ASN A 68 11.45 9.24 -4.48
C ASN A 68 11.77 10.72 -4.26
N LEU A 69 11.38 11.25 -3.11
CA LEU A 69 11.55 12.64 -2.70
C LEU A 69 12.96 12.87 -2.14
N SER A 70 13.51 11.88 -1.42
CA SER A 70 14.87 11.87 -0.88
C SER A 70 15.41 10.42 -0.79
N LYS A 71 16.63 10.24 -0.27
CA LYS A 71 17.20 8.90 0.01
C LYS A 71 16.27 8.04 0.88
N ASN A 72 15.49 8.69 1.76
CA ASN A 72 14.66 8.03 2.76
C ASN A 72 13.16 8.24 2.57
N PHE A 73 12.73 9.27 1.82
CA PHE A 73 11.32 9.56 1.60
C PHE A 73 10.86 9.22 0.19
N SER A 74 9.69 8.59 0.08
CA SER A 74 9.01 8.38 -1.20
C SER A 74 7.50 8.54 -1.06
N ALA A 75 6.83 8.98 -2.12
CA ALA A 75 5.38 9.05 -2.22
C ALA A 75 4.87 8.06 -3.27
N LYS A 76 3.66 7.53 -3.09
CA LYS A 76 3.02 6.61 -4.03
C LYS A 76 1.52 6.89 -4.13
N ILE A 77 1.04 7.00 -5.36
CA ILE A 77 -0.39 6.93 -5.70
C ILE A 77 -0.64 5.66 -6.51
N ASN A 78 -1.74 4.97 -6.25
CA ASN A 78 -2.13 3.75 -6.94
C ASN A 78 -3.65 3.66 -7.06
N LEU A 79 -4.14 3.48 -8.28
CA LEU A 79 -5.53 3.18 -8.59
C LEU A 79 -5.74 1.67 -8.73
N ASP A 80 -6.83 1.17 -8.17
CA ASP A 80 -7.33 -0.20 -8.32
C ASP A 80 -8.63 -0.15 -9.12
N ILE A 81 -8.56 -0.56 -10.38
CA ILE A 81 -9.68 -0.58 -11.29
C ILE A 81 -10.20 -2.01 -11.35
N GLY A 82 -11.48 -2.21 -11.07
CA GLY A 82 -12.12 -3.51 -11.20
C GLY A 82 -13.61 -3.44 -10.94
N ASN A 83 -14.28 -4.57 -11.14
CA ASN A 83 -15.73 -4.64 -10.97
C ASN A 83 -16.12 -4.42 -9.49
N PRO A 84 -17.04 -3.48 -9.20
CA PRO A 84 -17.48 -3.16 -7.84
C PRO A 84 -18.32 -4.28 -7.19
N LYS A 85 -18.79 -5.26 -7.99
CA LYS A 85 -19.72 -6.35 -7.65
C LYS A 85 -21.12 -5.94 -7.22
N ALA A 86 -21.39 -4.63 -7.19
CA ALA A 86 -22.68 -4.07 -6.81
C ALA A 86 -22.96 -2.82 -7.65
N GLY A 87 -24.22 -2.65 -8.06
CA GLY A 87 -24.65 -1.60 -8.98
C GLY A 87 -24.45 -1.96 -10.45
N ASN A 88 -24.72 -0.99 -11.34
CA ASN A 88 -24.74 -1.17 -12.79
C ASN A 88 -23.39 -0.85 -13.47
N LEU A 89 -22.34 -0.62 -12.69
CA LEU A 89 -21.02 -0.26 -13.21
C LEU A 89 -20.17 -1.51 -13.36
N GLU A 90 -19.62 -1.72 -14.56
CA GLU A 90 -18.76 -2.87 -14.85
C GLU A 90 -17.34 -2.71 -14.29
N GLN A 91 -16.83 -1.47 -14.25
CA GLN A 91 -15.51 -1.16 -13.70
C GLN A 91 -15.53 0.17 -12.96
N VAL A 92 -14.91 0.22 -11.78
CA VAL A 92 -14.74 1.42 -10.98
C VAL A 92 -13.28 1.57 -10.59
N ALA A 93 -12.74 2.78 -10.72
CA ALA A 93 -11.40 3.13 -10.25
C ALA A 93 -11.44 3.56 -8.78
N TYR A 94 -10.79 2.78 -7.92
CA TYR A 94 -10.63 3.10 -6.50
C TYR A 94 -9.23 3.63 -6.23
N LEU A 95 -9.10 4.68 -5.42
CA LEU A 95 -7.81 5.07 -4.87
C LEU A 95 -7.37 4.01 -3.86
N LYS A 96 -6.39 3.17 -4.20
CA LYS A 96 -5.89 2.09 -3.35
C LYS A 96 -4.71 2.50 -2.49
N ASN A 97 -3.82 3.33 -3.03
CA ASN A 97 -2.76 3.95 -2.25
C ASN A 97 -2.67 5.44 -2.55
N ALA A 98 -2.44 6.21 -1.49
CA ALA A 98 -2.06 7.61 -1.50
C ALA A 98 -1.24 7.81 -0.22
N MET A 99 0.05 7.51 -0.31
CA MET A 99 0.88 7.31 0.86
C MET A 99 2.27 7.93 0.72
N VAL A 100 2.82 8.32 1.86
CA VAL A 100 4.22 8.69 2.02
C VAL A 100 4.91 7.59 2.84
N THR A 101 6.10 7.21 2.41
CA THR A 101 6.96 6.23 3.08
C THR A 101 8.25 6.90 3.50
N TYR A 102 8.60 6.79 4.78
CA TYR A 102 9.95 6.98 5.29
C TYR A 102 10.63 5.63 5.50
N LYS A 103 11.84 5.44 4.96
CA LYS A 103 12.56 4.17 5.04
C LYS A 103 14.03 4.39 5.39
N THR A 104 14.51 3.61 6.34
CA THR A 104 15.93 3.41 6.67
C THR A 104 16.25 1.91 6.66
N ASP A 105 17.44 1.52 7.10
CA ASP A 105 17.81 0.11 7.23
C ASP A 105 16.97 -0.62 8.28
N LYS A 106 16.62 0.09 9.36
CA LYS A 106 15.89 -0.48 10.50
C LYS A 106 14.40 -0.14 10.50
N PHE A 107 14.00 0.99 9.91
CA PHE A 107 12.63 1.48 9.99
C PHE A 107 11.97 1.57 8.61
N LEU A 108 10.69 1.25 8.57
CA LEU A 108 9.78 1.55 7.47
C LEU A 108 8.52 2.13 8.08
N ILE A 109 8.25 3.39 7.79
CA ILE A 109 7.08 4.12 8.28
C ILE A 109 6.24 4.50 7.07
N ASP A 110 5.00 4.07 7.03
CA ASP A 110 4.04 4.39 5.99
C ASP A 110 2.90 5.24 6.59
N PHE A 111 2.55 6.36 5.95
CA PHE A 111 1.47 7.26 6.34
C PHE A 111 0.52 7.51 5.17
N GLY A 112 -0.79 7.60 5.45
CA GLY A 112 -1.84 7.90 4.48
C GLY A 112 -2.65 6.66 4.13
N LEU A 113 -3.08 6.53 2.87
CA LEU A 113 -3.79 5.33 2.41
C LEU A 113 -2.78 4.23 2.08
N ILE A 114 -2.41 3.48 3.11
CA ILE A 114 -1.28 2.55 3.14
C ILE A 114 -1.72 1.13 2.82
N GLY A 115 -0.83 0.34 2.19
CA GLY A 115 -1.07 -1.10 2.08
C GLY A 115 -0.63 -1.83 3.34
N LEU A 116 -1.47 -2.72 3.88
CA LEU A 116 -1.21 -3.39 5.17
C LEU A 116 -0.11 -4.45 5.05
N TYR A 117 0.78 -4.51 6.06
CA TYR A 117 1.96 -5.40 6.04
C TYR A 117 1.56 -6.87 5.94
N GLN A 118 0.57 -7.30 6.73
CA GLN A 118 0.07 -8.68 6.78
C GLN A 118 -0.33 -9.19 5.39
N PHE A 119 -1.12 -8.41 4.65
CA PHE A 119 -1.54 -8.75 3.28
C PHE A 119 -0.37 -8.77 2.30
N LYS A 120 0.47 -7.72 2.31
CA LYS A 120 1.65 -7.64 1.45
C LYS A 120 2.60 -8.82 1.66
N LEU A 121 2.79 -9.25 2.92
CA LEU A 121 3.65 -10.38 3.27
C LEU A 121 3.11 -11.67 2.67
N GLN A 122 1.83 -11.96 2.88
CA GLN A 122 1.21 -13.18 2.37
C GLN A 122 1.15 -13.21 0.85
N GLU A 123 0.78 -12.10 0.20
CA GLU A 123 0.77 -12.02 -1.27
C GLU A 123 2.17 -12.23 -1.86
N LYS A 124 3.21 -11.66 -1.23
CA LYS A 124 4.59 -11.85 -1.68
C LYS A 124 5.09 -13.28 -1.46
N PHE A 125 4.70 -13.91 -0.37
CA PHE A 125 5.01 -15.31 -0.11
C PHE A 125 4.29 -16.24 -1.09
N TRP A 126 3.01 -15.97 -1.36
CA TRP A 126 2.21 -16.71 -2.32
C TRP A 126 2.77 -16.61 -3.74
N GLY A 127 3.17 -15.42 -4.20
CA GLY A 127 3.84 -15.20 -5.48
C GLY A 127 2.96 -15.38 -6.73
N HIS A 128 1.85 -16.12 -6.64
CA HIS A 128 1.01 -16.52 -7.77
C HIS A 128 -0.32 -15.78 -7.83
N ARG A 129 -0.30 -14.46 -7.55
CA ARG A 129 -1.52 -13.63 -7.54
C ARG A 129 -2.25 -13.57 -8.90
N TYR A 130 -1.56 -13.92 -9.98
CA TYR A 130 -2.12 -14.02 -11.33
C TYR A 130 -2.93 -15.30 -11.54
N ILE A 131 -2.72 -16.34 -10.72
CA ILE A 131 -3.52 -17.59 -10.74
C ILE A 131 -4.67 -17.45 -9.76
N TYR A 132 -4.36 -17.09 -8.52
CA TYR A 132 -5.36 -17.04 -7.45
C TYR A 132 -4.99 -16.02 -6.38
N LYS A 133 -6.01 -15.57 -5.64
CA LYS A 133 -5.82 -14.70 -4.47
C LYS A 133 -5.01 -15.42 -3.38
N SER A 134 -4.29 -14.66 -2.55
CA SER A 134 -3.76 -15.27 -1.32
C SER A 134 -4.91 -15.65 -0.40
N PHE A 135 -4.68 -16.62 0.50
CA PHE A 135 -5.71 -17.13 1.41
C PHE A 135 -6.43 -16.01 2.18
N GLN A 136 -5.72 -15.03 2.74
CA GLN A 136 -6.39 -13.96 3.50
C GLN A 136 -7.23 -13.01 2.65
N ASP A 137 -6.85 -12.78 1.38
CA ASP A 137 -7.68 -11.98 0.46
C ASP A 137 -8.89 -12.79 -0.02
N ALA A 138 -8.71 -14.07 -0.31
CA ALA A 138 -9.81 -14.96 -0.71
C ALA A 138 -10.92 -15.00 0.36
N TYR A 139 -10.54 -15.12 1.63
CA TYR A 139 -11.45 -15.23 2.77
C TYR A 139 -11.73 -13.92 3.52
N LYS A 140 -11.20 -12.78 3.04
CA LYS A 140 -11.44 -11.43 3.59
C LYS A 140 -11.09 -11.29 5.08
N PHE A 141 -9.96 -11.85 5.52
CA PHE A 141 -9.45 -11.69 6.91
C PHE A 141 -8.92 -10.27 7.24
N GLY A 142 -9.30 -9.27 6.45
CA GLY A 142 -8.89 -7.88 6.58
C GLY A 142 -8.83 -7.16 5.23
N SER A 143 -8.37 -5.92 5.24
CA SER A 143 -8.20 -5.11 4.02
C SER A 143 -6.76 -5.14 3.52
N SER A 144 -6.57 -5.14 2.19
CA SER A 144 -5.23 -5.01 1.59
C SER A 144 -4.61 -3.62 1.73
N ALA A 145 -5.44 -2.60 1.97
CA ALA A 145 -5.02 -1.22 2.18
C ALA A 145 -6.06 -0.44 3.00
N ASP A 146 -5.60 0.51 3.81
CA ASP A 146 -6.46 1.31 4.68
C ASP A 146 -5.79 2.65 5.01
N LEU A 147 -6.58 3.63 5.44
CA LEU A 147 -6.10 4.94 5.84
C LEU A 147 -5.54 4.84 7.26
N GLY A 148 -4.28 5.25 7.43
CA GLY A 148 -3.65 5.25 8.74
C GLY A 148 -2.13 5.33 8.69
N VAL A 149 -1.50 4.76 9.72
CA VAL A 149 -0.05 4.78 9.92
C VAL A 149 0.44 3.39 10.27
N SER A 150 1.56 2.98 9.68
CA SER A 150 2.24 1.73 10.00
C SER A 150 3.71 2.01 10.27
N VAL A 151 4.25 1.45 11.34
CA VAL A 151 5.67 1.45 11.66
C VAL A 151 6.15 0.00 11.69
N THR A 152 7.14 -0.32 10.87
CA THR A 152 7.86 -1.58 10.90
C THR A 152 9.29 -1.34 11.38
N TYR A 153 9.70 -2.07 12.42
CA TYR A 153 11.04 -2.06 12.97
C TYR A 153 11.74 -3.40 12.71
N LYS A 154 12.98 -3.35 12.22
CA LYS A 154 13.82 -4.51 11.90
C LYS A 154 15.09 -4.47 12.75
N PRO A 155 15.04 -4.98 13.99
CA PRO A 155 16.22 -5.01 14.86
C PRO A 155 17.30 -5.96 14.32
N HIS A 156 16.91 -6.99 13.58
CA HIS A 156 17.81 -8.02 13.06
C HIS A 156 17.33 -8.52 11.68
N LYS A 157 18.21 -9.20 10.92
CA LYS A 157 17.88 -9.72 9.57
C LYS A 157 16.72 -10.71 9.56
N ILE A 158 16.52 -11.44 10.67
CA ILE A 158 15.50 -12.49 10.79
C ILE A 158 14.24 -12.03 11.53
N ILE A 159 14.27 -10.88 12.22
CA ILE A 159 13.18 -10.40 13.09
C ILE A 159 12.64 -9.08 12.56
N SER A 160 11.32 -8.99 12.45
CA SER A 160 10.60 -7.77 12.12
C SER A 160 9.41 -7.61 13.05
N LEU A 161 9.24 -6.42 13.62
CA LEU A 161 8.09 -6.02 14.42
C LEU A 161 7.31 -4.96 13.66
N ASP A 162 5.99 -4.95 13.77
CA ASP A 162 5.16 -3.92 13.19
C ASP A 162 3.98 -3.54 14.09
N VAL A 163 3.68 -2.24 14.11
CA VAL A 163 2.50 -1.65 14.73
C VAL A 163 1.79 -0.83 13.67
N THR A 164 0.47 -0.97 13.57
CA THR A 164 -0.37 -0.25 12.61
C THR A 164 -1.59 0.30 13.30
N VAL A 165 -1.98 1.53 12.98
CA VAL A 165 -3.26 2.13 13.42
C VAL A 165 -3.98 2.63 12.17
N ILE A 166 -5.20 2.16 11.94
CA ILE A 166 -5.98 2.39 10.71
C ILE A 166 -7.47 2.58 11.02
N ASN A 167 -8.24 3.06 10.05
CA ASN A 167 -9.71 3.17 10.18
C ASN A 167 -10.39 1.78 10.27
N GLY A 168 -9.88 0.78 9.56
CA GLY A 168 -10.34 -0.62 9.64
C GLY A 168 -11.37 -1.03 8.59
N GLU A 169 -11.96 -0.07 7.86
CA GLU A 169 -12.98 -0.33 6.82
C GLU A 169 -12.39 -0.61 5.44
N GLY A 170 -11.09 -0.33 5.26
CA GLY A 170 -10.36 -0.50 4.02
C GLY A 170 -10.55 0.62 3.01
N TYR A 171 -9.66 0.63 2.00
CA TYR A 171 -9.51 1.73 1.04
C TYR A 171 -10.73 2.09 0.17
N LYS A 172 -11.74 1.23 0.09
CA LYS A 172 -12.98 1.54 -0.63
C LYS A 172 -13.95 2.38 0.19
N LYS A 173 -13.70 2.53 1.50
CA LYS A 173 -14.47 3.33 2.46
C LYS A 173 -13.48 4.20 3.24
N ILE A 174 -13.20 5.39 2.73
CA ILE A 174 -12.13 6.27 3.27
C ILE A 174 -12.61 7.04 4.50
N GLN A 175 -13.92 7.24 4.67
CA GLN A 175 -14.48 7.95 5.82
C GLN A 175 -14.41 7.08 7.07
N ALA A 176 -13.94 7.66 8.18
CA ALA A 176 -13.86 6.98 9.46
C ALA A 176 -15.23 6.96 10.14
N ASN A 177 -15.66 5.81 10.62
CA ASN A 177 -16.45 5.73 11.83
C ASN A 177 -15.50 6.01 13.03
N GLU A 178 -16.00 6.49 14.17
CA GLU A 178 -15.18 7.03 15.28
C GLU A 178 -14.20 6.03 15.97
N THR A 179 -14.08 4.80 15.46
CA THR A 179 -13.24 3.74 16.05
C THR A 179 -12.04 3.43 15.15
N TYR A 180 -10.83 3.53 15.73
CA TYR A 180 -9.60 3.09 15.09
C TYR A 180 -9.29 1.62 15.40
N LYS A 181 -8.70 0.91 14.45
CA LYS A 181 -8.18 -0.44 14.61
C LYS A 181 -6.66 -0.40 14.76
N ALA A 182 -6.16 -1.00 15.84
CA ALA A 182 -4.73 -1.12 16.12
C ALA A 182 -4.28 -2.57 15.88
N CYS A 183 -3.19 -2.76 15.16
CA CYS A 183 -2.64 -4.08 14.83
C CYS A 183 -1.19 -4.17 15.28
N PHE A 184 -0.81 -5.33 15.80
CA PHE A 184 0.55 -5.69 16.17
C PHE A 184 0.99 -6.96 15.44
N GLY A 185 2.23 -6.98 14.97
CA GLY A 185 2.79 -8.12 14.26
C GLY A 185 4.24 -8.38 14.64
N MET A 186 4.60 -9.66 14.71
CA MET A 186 5.99 -10.11 14.79
C MET A 186 6.23 -11.16 13.71
N THR A 187 7.26 -10.96 12.90
CA THR A 187 7.66 -11.87 11.82
C THR A 187 9.07 -12.39 12.04
N LEU A 188 9.22 -13.70 11.98
CA LEU A 188 10.49 -14.43 12.00
C LEU A 188 10.74 -15.05 10.63
N LYS A 189 11.98 -14.94 10.15
CA LYS A 189 12.47 -15.55 8.90
C LYS A 189 13.72 -16.38 9.20
N PRO A 190 13.56 -17.55 9.84
CA PRO A 190 14.70 -18.35 10.32
C PRO A 190 15.50 -18.97 9.17
N ALA A 191 14.87 -19.24 8.04
CA ALA A 191 15.50 -19.82 6.85
C ALA A 191 14.87 -19.26 5.57
N LYS A 192 15.56 -19.44 4.44
CA LYS A 192 15.02 -19.08 3.12
C LYS A 192 13.75 -19.90 2.85
N GLY A 193 12.67 -19.21 2.47
CA GLY A 193 11.39 -19.86 2.18
C GLY A 193 10.52 -20.17 3.41
N LEU A 194 10.99 -19.90 4.63
CA LEU A 194 10.20 -20.07 5.86
C LEU A 194 9.88 -18.72 6.50
N ILE A 195 8.59 -18.50 6.77
CA ILE A 195 8.08 -17.32 7.47
C ILE A 195 7.18 -17.80 8.60
N VAL A 196 7.48 -17.37 9.82
CA VAL A 196 6.60 -17.54 10.98
C VAL A 196 6.14 -16.16 11.41
N ARG A 197 4.83 -15.95 11.54
CA ARG A 197 4.29 -14.66 11.93
C ARG A 197 3.20 -14.80 12.98
N GLY A 198 3.33 -14.05 14.07
CA GLY A 198 2.25 -13.74 15.00
C GLY A 198 1.62 -12.41 14.64
N TYR A 199 0.30 -12.31 14.72
CA TYR A 199 -0.48 -11.11 14.40
C TYR A 199 -1.68 -11.00 15.32
N TYR A 200 -1.99 -9.79 15.78
CA TYR A 200 -3.12 -9.46 16.65
C TYR A 200 -3.70 -8.11 16.21
N ASP A 201 -5.02 -7.99 16.17
CA ASP A 201 -5.73 -6.79 15.69
C ASP A 201 -7.15 -6.61 16.25
#